data_AF-A0A3P9J9L3-F1
#
_entry.id   AF-A0A3P9J9L3-F1
#
_cell.length_a   1.000
_cell.length_b   1.000
_cell.length_c   1.000
_cell.angle_alpha   90.00
_cell.angle_beta   90.00
_cell.angle_gamma   90.00
#
_symmetry.space_group_name_H-M   'P 1'
#
loop_
_entity.id
_entity.type
_entity.pdbx_description
1 polymer ?
#
loop_
_entity_poly.entity_id
_entity_poly.type
_entity_poly.pdbx_seq_one_letter_code
_entity_poly.pdbx_strand_id
1 'polypeptide(L)'
;SAWILRGAVHLLYLSDLQDQCPNDLCKPPLGDLMVGRQAQLIASSTCGLNGPEQYCTTGHLQEAQNCYMCDSQLPYSYHTNQNSHRIENVITSSDPNKKMAWWQSQNGVHHVSIQLDLETVFQFSHLVLTFKSFRPAAMLVERSKDFGQTWKIFRFFAEDCALHFPSVLSRPAASIDDIICDSRFSGPEPSTGGEVVLQALDPMFEIEDPYAAKIKDLISVTNIRLNFTRLTSLEDTLSARSQRSPVDKNYYALFNMVIQGSCFCNGHGSQCVSVAGGQPGMVNARCVCHHNTAGDNCERCQEFHQDTPWSPGGKTSVNVCRKCNCHGHSDACRFDAARYQLTGGVSGGVCDNCQHYRTGPQCERCQNFMYQDPEKTLVDPHGCIPCDCDPDGSYDGGLCDALTGRCICKENVEGWRCDRCKEGFFGLRRENPSGCHGDVKKAYSMACLL
;
A
#
# COMPACT_ATOMS: atom_id res chain seq x y z
N SER A 1 -5.10 -28.56 45.68
CA SER A 1 -4.42 -28.77 44.39
C SER A 1 -4.82 -27.69 43.40
N ALA A 2 -4.26 -26.49 43.56
CA ALA A 2 -4.61 -25.27 42.83
C ALA A 2 -3.56 -24.89 41.77
N TRP A 3 -2.89 -25.87 41.18
CA TRP A 3 -1.71 -25.67 40.32
C TRP A 3 -1.83 -26.26 38.91
N ILE A 4 -3.02 -26.68 38.47
CA ILE A 4 -3.21 -27.27 37.12
C ILE A 4 -4.07 -26.40 36.19
N LEU A 5 -4.82 -25.42 36.71
CA LEU A 5 -5.74 -24.60 35.90
C LEU A 5 -5.15 -23.28 35.37
N ARG A 6 -3.88 -22.95 35.68
CA ARG A 6 -3.22 -21.72 35.18
C ARG A 6 -2.38 -21.93 33.91
N GLY A 7 -2.13 -23.18 33.50
CA GLY A 7 -1.36 -23.49 32.28
C GLY A 7 -2.20 -23.55 31.00
N ALA A 8 -3.49 -23.87 31.10
CA ALA A 8 -4.36 -24.05 29.93
C ALA A 8 -4.95 -22.74 29.38
N VAL A 9 -5.03 -21.67 30.19
CA VAL A 9 -5.58 -20.37 29.76
C VAL A 9 -4.54 -19.54 29.00
N HIS A 10 -3.26 -19.84 29.14
CA HIS A 10 -2.20 -19.11 28.41
C HIS A 10 -1.90 -19.73 27.03
N LEU A 11 -2.24 -21.00 26.82
CA LEU A 11 -2.13 -21.68 25.52
C LEU A 11 -3.33 -21.44 24.59
N LEU A 12 -4.46 -20.97 25.13
CA LEU A 12 -5.64 -20.58 24.33
C LEU A 12 -5.63 -19.12 23.87
N TYR A 13 -4.71 -18.29 24.37
CA TYR A 13 -4.54 -16.89 23.91
C TYR A 13 -3.50 -16.72 22.80
N LEU A 14 -2.66 -17.74 22.56
CA LEU A 14 -1.67 -17.76 21.49
C LEU A 14 -2.16 -18.55 20.25
N SER A 15 -3.30 -19.24 20.36
CA SER A 15 -3.94 -19.94 19.23
C SER A 15 -4.96 -19.09 18.47
N ASP A 16 -5.38 -17.92 19.00
CA ASP A 16 -6.37 -17.02 18.37
C ASP A 16 -5.75 -15.84 17.58
N LEU A 17 -4.42 -15.79 17.48
CA LEU A 17 -3.70 -14.82 16.65
C LEU A 17 -3.22 -15.41 15.30
N GLN A 18 -3.39 -16.72 15.11
CA GLN A 18 -2.88 -17.44 13.94
C GLN A 18 -3.93 -17.59 12.82
N ASP A 19 -5.17 -17.12 12.97
CA ASP A 19 -6.21 -17.28 11.92
C ASP A 19 -7.15 -16.06 11.75
N GLN A 20 -6.61 -14.83 11.74
CA GLN A 20 -7.38 -13.62 11.43
C GLN A 20 -7.39 -13.24 9.93
N CYS A 21 -6.80 -14.08 9.09
CA CYS A 21 -6.85 -13.97 7.62
C CYS A 21 -6.92 -15.39 7.00
N PRO A 22 -8.00 -16.16 7.26
CA PRO A 22 -8.08 -17.59 6.90
C PRO A 22 -8.39 -17.87 5.42
N ASN A 23 -8.68 -16.83 4.64
CA ASN A 23 -8.97 -16.91 3.20
C ASN A 23 -7.88 -16.13 2.43
N ASP A 24 -7.75 -16.39 1.12
CA ASP A 24 -6.83 -15.68 0.18
C ASP A 24 -6.90 -14.14 0.25
N LEU A 25 -7.90 -13.58 0.93
CA LEU A 25 -8.18 -12.16 1.07
C LEU A 25 -8.62 -11.79 2.50
N CYS A 26 -7.97 -10.79 3.08
CA CYS A 26 -8.46 -10.06 4.25
C CYS A 26 -8.32 -8.55 4.07
N LYS A 27 -9.24 -7.80 4.69
CA LYS A 27 -9.27 -6.32 4.63
C LYS A 27 -9.53 -5.76 6.03
N PRO A 28 -8.91 -4.62 6.40
CA PRO A 28 -9.22 -3.96 7.66
C PRO A 28 -10.65 -3.40 7.67
N PRO A 29 -11.29 -3.26 8.85
CA PRO A 29 -12.59 -2.62 8.96
C PRO A 29 -12.53 -1.15 8.55
N LEU A 30 -13.67 -0.61 8.12
CA LEU A 30 -13.84 0.82 7.89
C LEU A 30 -13.87 1.59 9.21
N GLY A 31 -13.37 2.82 9.18
CA GLY A 31 -13.51 3.78 10.26
C GLY A 31 -13.41 5.22 9.75
N ASP A 32 -13.66 6.17 10.65
CA ASP A 32 -13.53 7.59 10.33
C ASP A 32 -12.05 8.00 10.36
N LEU A 33 -11.52 8.36 9.19
CA LEU A 33 -10.13 8.76 9.03
C LEU A 33 -9.81 10.05 9.79
N MET A 34 -10.80 10.88 10.13
CA MET A 34 -10.55 12.15 10.81
C MET A 34 -10.27 12.00 12.31
N VAL A 35 -10.71 10.90 12.93
CA VAL A 35 -10.51 10.66 14.36
C VAL A 35 -9.02 10.54 14.66
N GLY A 36 -8.54 11.33 15.62
CA GLY A 36 -7.11 11.41 15.98
C GLY A 36 -6.26 12.29 15.06
N ARG A 37 -6.86 12.98 14.08
CA ARG A 37 -6.17 13.82 13.08
C ARG A 37 -6.58 15.29 13.13
N GLN A 38 -6.93 15.79 14.32
CA GLN A 38 -7.40 17.17 14.50
C GLN A 38 -6.37 18.21 14.01
N ALA A 39 -5.08 17.96 14.25
CA ALA A 39 -3.99 18.85 13.86
C ALA A 39 -3.70 18.87 12.35
N GLN A 40 -4.25 17.91 11.60
CA GLN A 40 -4.08 17.78 10.15
C GLN A 40 -5.26 18.39 9.36
N LEU A 41 -6.25 18.93 10.08
CA LEU A 41 -7.45 19.51 9.49
C LEU A 41 -7.30 21.03 9.42
N ILE A 42 -7.49 21.59 8.24
CA ILE A 42 -7.24 23.01 7.94
C ILE A 42 -8.48 23.60 7.28
N ALA A 43 -8.93 24.76 7.76
CA ALA A 43 -9.97 25.56 7.10
C ALA A 43 -9.39 26.92 6.68
N SER A 44 -9.72 27.37 5.46
CA SER A 44 -9.25 28.68 4.96
C SER A 44 -9.98 29.87 5.57
N SER A 45 -11.17 29.65 6.14
CA SER A 45 -11.98 30.68 6.80
C SER A 45 -12.65 30.10 8.04
N THR A 46 -12.60 30.84 9.14
CA THR A 46 -13.30 30.51 10.40
C THR A 46 -13.70 31.82 11.06
N CYS A 47 -14.96 31.96 11.48
CA CYS A 47 -15.40 33.16 12.17
C CYS A 47 -14.71 33.31 13.54
N GLY A 48 -14.47 34.54 13.96
CA GLY A 48 -14.12 34.82 15.36
C GLY A 48 -12.65 34.55 15.73
N LEU A 49 -11.76 34.29 14.77
CA LEU A 49 -10.35 33.99 15.05
C LEU A 49 -9.54 35.23 15.49
N ASN A 50 -9.85 36.39 14.90
CA ASN A 50 -9.13 37.66 15.17
C ASN A 50 -9.88 38.57 16.15
N GLY A 51 -11.01 38.11 16.69
CA GLY A 51 -11.90 38.84 17.58
C GLY A 51 -13.37 38.45 17.35
N PRO A 52 -14.29 38.74 18.28
CA PRO A 52 -15.68 38.32 18.17
C PRO A 52 -16.39 38.87 16.93
N GLU A 53 -17.06 38.00 16.17
CA GLU A 53 -17.82 38.33 14.96
C GLU A 53 -19.32 38.02 15.15
N GLN A 54 -20.21 38.92 14.73
CA GLN A 54 -21.66 38.68 14.80
C GLN A 54 -22.13 37.85 13.60
N TYR A 55 -22.96 36.84 13.83
CA TYR A 55 -23.62 36.06 12.77
C TYR A 55 -25.10 35.89 13.08
N CYS A 56 -25.91 35.55 12.08
CA CYS A 56 -27.36 35.46 12.26
C CYS A 56 -27.96 34.22 11.57
N THR A 57 -28.85 33.52 12.25
CA THR A 57 -29.54 32.34 11.71
C THR A 57 -30.89 32.75 11.13
N THR A 58 -31.16 32.38 9.88
CA THR A 58 -32.46 32.63 9.22
C THR A 58 -33.37 31.41 9.41
N GLY A 59 -34.46 31.56 10.17
CA GLY A 59 -35.47 30.51 10.31
C GLY A 59 -36.47 30.57 9.16
N HIS A 60 -36.83 29.43 8.57
CA HIS A 60 -37.73 29.32 7.40
C HIS A 60 -39.15 29.87 7.61
N LEU A 61 -39.51 30.29 8.83
CA LEU A 61 -40.88 30.61 9.26
C LEU A 61 -40.98 31.79 10.25
N GLN A 62 -39.87 32.47 10.59
CA GLN A 62 -39.88 33.56 11.57
C GLN A 62 -39.38 34.85 10.95
N GLU A 63 -40.21 35.90 10.99
CA GLU A 63 -39.87 37.28 10.61
C GLU A 63 -38.73 37.87 11.47
N ALA A 64 -38.29 37.17 12.53
CA ALA A 64 -37.21 37.56 13.42
C ALA A 64 -35.91 36.80 13.13
N GLN A 65 -34.86 37.53 12.74
CA GLN A 65 -33.51 37.00 12.58
C GLN A 65 -32.82 36.95 13.96
N ASN A 66 -32.49 35.75 14.45
CA ASN A 66 -31.73 35.61 15.69
C ASN A 66 -30.23 35.72 15.40
N CYS A 67 -29.57 36.71 16.00
CA CYS A 67 -28.14 36.95 15.85
C CYS A 67 -27.38 36.59 17.12
N TYR A 68 -26.18 36.03 16.93
CA TYR A 68 -25.30 35.52 17.96
C TYR A 68 -23.86 36.00 17.72
N MET A 69 -22.96 35.78 18.68
CA MET A 69 -21.55 36.11 18.56
C MET A 69 -20.73 34.83 18.38
N CYS A 70 -19.81 34.85 17.41
CA CYS A 70 -18.80 33.83 17.20
C CYS A 70 -17.46 34.33 17.77
N ASP A 71 -16.91 33.61 18.75
CA ASP A 71 -15.61 33.86 19.35
C ASP A 71 -14.78 32.57 19.36
N SER A 72 -13.99 32.43 18.31
CA SER A 72 -13.13 31.26 18.07
C SER A 72 -11.68 31.52 18.48
N GLN A 73 -11.38 32.54 19.30
CA GLN A 73 -10.00 32.79 19.74
C GLN A 73 -9.44 31.67 20.62
N LEU A 74 -10.32 30.92 21.29
CA LEU A 74 -10.01 29.73 22.07
C LEU A 74 -10.83 28.53 21.58
N PRO A 75 -10.41 27.28 21.84
CA PRO A 75 -11.20 26.09 21.51
C PRO A 75 -12.58 26.06 22.20
N TYR A 76 -13.52 25.32 21.62
CA TYR A 76 -14.84 25.11 22.20
C TYR A 76 -14.75 24.39 23.55
N SER A 77 -15.53 24.87 24.50
CA SER A 77 -15.72 24.25 25.81
C SER A 77 -17.14 24.49 26.26
N TYR A 78 -17.86 23.42 26.59
CA TYR A 78 -19.25 23.51 27.02
C TYR A 78 -19.46 24.42 28.24
N HIS A 79 -18.47 24.53 29.13
CA HIS A 79 -18.58 25.34 30.35
C HIS A 79 -18.03 26.75 30.21
N THR A 80 -17.03 26.96 29.35
CA THR A 80 -16.24 28.22 29.34
C THR A 80 -16.26 28.95 28.01
N ASN A 81 -16.50 28.27 26.88
CA ASN A 81 -16.53 28.90 25.56
C ASN A 81 -17.43 28.13 24.58
N GLN A 82 -18.74 28.39 24.65
CA GLN A 82 -19.74 27.77 23.77
C GLN A 82 -19.79 28.40 22.36
N ASN A 83 -19.16 29.56 22.17
CA ASN A 83 -19.25 30.38 20.96
C ASN A 83 -18.08 30.17 19.99
N SER A 84 -17.24 29.17 20.23
CA SER A 84 -16.11 28.84 19.37
C SER A 84 -16.51 27.82 18.31
N HIS A 85 -16.22 28.13 17.05
CA HIS A 85 -16.65 27.36 15.89
C HIS A 85 -15.47 26.96 15.00
N ARG A 86 -14.39 26.48 15.62
CA ARG A 86 -13.17 26.04 14.94
C ARG A 86 -13.36 24.73 14.17
N ILE A 87 -12.44 24.45 13.25
CA ILE A 87 -12.57 23.34 12.30
C ILE A 87 -12.52 21.97 12.98
N GLU A 88 -11.77 21.81 14.07
CA GLU A 88 -11.70 20.55 14.83
C GLU A 88 -13.06 20.10 15.41
N ASN A 89 -14.04 21.00 15.50
CA ASN A 89 -15.39 20.69 15.98
C ASN A 89 -16.18 19.78 15.04
N VAL A 90 -15.80 19.65 13.75
CA VAL A 90 -16.51 18.78 12.80
C VAL A 90 -16.19 17.29 13.00
N ILE A 91 -15.16 16.97 13.79
CA ILE A 91 -14.74 15.60 14.03
C ILE A 91 -15.75 14.96 14.98
N THR A 92 -16.34 13.84 14.54
CA THR A 92 -17.34 13.14 15.33
C THR A 92 -16.78 12.68 16.67
N SER A 93 -17.59 12.86 17.73
CA SER A 93 -17.20 12.56 19.11
C SER A 93 -18.32 11.81 19.82
N SER A 94 -17.94 10.80 20.61
CA SER A 94 -18.87 10.10 21.50
C SER A 94 -19.29 10.94 22.72
N ASP A 95 -18.56 12.02 23.02
CA ASP A 95 -18.88 12.98 24.07
C ASP A 95 -20.20 13.74 23.74
N PRO A 96 -21.26 13.58 24.56
CA PRO A 96 -22.53 14.28 24.38
C PRO A 96 -22.38 15.82 24.36
N ASN A 97 -21.42 16.38 25.12
CA ASN A 97 -21.22 17.82 25.23
C ASN A 97 -20.59 18.43 23.97
N LYS A 98 -19.91 17.62 23.16
CA LYS A 98 -19.36 18.00 21.85
C LYS A 98 -20.38 17.91 20.71
N LYS A 99 -21.53 17.25 20.91
CA LYS A 99 -22.60 17.16 19.88
C LYS A 99 -23.22 18.52 19.52
N MET A 100 -23.00 19.53 20.35
CA MET A 100 -23.48 20.90 20.13
C MET A 100 -22.44 21.79 19.44
N ALA A 101 -21.20 21.33 19.24
CA ALA A 101 -20.17 22.08 18.56
C ALA A 101 -20.31 21.94 17.03
N TRP A 102 -19.84 22.94 16.29
CA TRP A 102 -19.78 22.94 14.83
C TRP A 102 -18.60 23.80 14.36
N TRP A 103 -18.24 23.69 13.09
CA TRP A 103 -17.35 24.65 12.43
C TRP A 103 -18.15 25.68 11.64
N GLN A 104 -17.69 26.94 11.59
CA GLN A 104 -18.34 28.00 10.82
C GLN A 104 -17.32 28.94 10.15
N SER A 105 -17.54 29.23 8.87
CA SER A 105 -16.76 30.22 8.11
C SER A 105 -17.09 31.66 8.52
N GLN A 106 -16.28 32.61 8.07
CA GLN A 106 -16.66 34.03 8.14
C GLN A 106 -17.87 34.30 7.25
N ASN A 107 -18.62 35.35 7.59
CA ASN A 107 -19.80 35.79 6.83
C ASN A 107 -19.41 36.30 5.44
N GLY A 108 -20.21 35.98 4.43
CA GLY A 108 -20.07 36.49 3.06
C GLY A 108 -18.89 35.94 2.25
N VAL A 109 -18.10 35.03 2.83
CA VAL A 109 -16.95 34.44 2.13
C VAL A 109 -17.43 33.29 1.26
N HIS A 110 -17.50 33.51 -0.06
CA HIS A 110 -17.92 32.50 -1.02
C HIS A 110 -16.91 31.36 -1.24
N HIS A 111 -15.61 31.69 -1.24
CA HIS A 111 -14.56 30.71 -1.54
C HIS A 111 -13.92 30.26 -0.25
N VAL A 112 -14.32 29.08 0.24
CA VAL A 112 -13.82 28.49 1.48
C VAL A 112 -13.40 27.06 1.21
N SER A 113 -12.24 26.68 1.76
CA SER A 113 -11.72 25.32 1.62
C SER A 113 -11.52 24.67 2.98
N ILE A 114 -11.81 23.37 3.05
CA ILE A 114 -11.43 22.50 4.17
C ILE A 114 -10.52 21.41 3.61
N GLN A 115 -9.37 21.19 4.24
CA GLN A 115 -8.38 20.20 3.82
C GLN A 115 -8.02 19.28 4.98
N LEU A 116 -7.95 17.98 4.71
CA LEU A 116 -7.38 16.96 5.59
C LEU A 116 -6.12 16.38 4.94
N ASP A 117 -5.01 16.39 5.69
CA ASP A 117 -3.71 15.85 5.27
C ASP A 117 -3.36 14.58 6.05
N LEU A 118 -3.45 13.41 5.40
CA LEU A 118 -3.14 12.13 6.01
C LEU A 118 -1.63 11.86 5.99
N GLU A 119 -1.14 11.15 7.00
CA GLU A 119 0.28 10.80 7.16
C GLU A 119 0.77 9.70 6.20
N THR A 120 -0.16 8.97 5.58
CA THR A 120 0.12 7.91 4.61
C THR A 120 -1.06 7.75 3.65
N VAL A 121 -0.98 6.76 2.77
CA VAL A 121 -2.05 6.38 1.84
C VAL A 121 -3.10 5.54 2.57
N PHE A 122 -4.36 5.99 2.51
CA PHE A 122 -5.52 5.24 2.97
C PHE A 122 -6.43 4.87 1.80
N GLN A 123 -7.28 3.87 2.03
CA GLN A 123 -8.39 3.53 1.15
C GLN A 123 -9.63 4.35 1.55
N PHE A 124 -10.03 5.29 0.70
CA PHE A 124 -11.25 6.06 0.80
C PHE A 124 -12.48 5.23 0.39
N SER A 125 -13.53 5.29 1.22
CA SER A 125 -14.82 4.66 0.93
C SER A 125 -15.86 5.72 0.56
N HIS A 126 -16.13 6.65 1.46
CA HIS A 126 -17.09 7.71 1.24
C HIS A 126 -16.89 8.88 2.21
N LEU A 127 -17.43 10.03 1.82
CA LEU A 127 -17.47 11.26 2.57
C LEU A 127 -18.92 11.63 2.83
N VAL A 128 -19.22 12.02 4.06
CA VAL A 128 -20.51 12.62 4.45
C VAL A 128 -20.24 13.97 5.08
N LEU A 129 -20.97 14.99 4.65
CA LEU A 129 -20.98 16.32 5.23
C LEU A 129 -22.39 16.60 5.73
N THR A 130 -22.53 16.97 7.00
CA THR A 130 -23.82 17.38 7.57
C THR A 130 -23.76 18.86 7.93
N PHE A 131 -24.50 19.68 7.19
CA PHE A 131 -24.47 21.13 7.34
C PHE A 131 -25.40 21.63 8.45
N LYS A 132 -24.93 22.61 9.21
CA LYS A 132 -25.75 23.41 10.14
C LYS A 132 -26.40 24.59 9.43
N SER A 133 -25.72 25.16 8.44
CA SER A 133 -26.28 26.14 7.51
C SER A 133 -27.00 25.44 6.35
N PHE A 134 -27.48 26.23 5.40
CA PHE A 134 -27.75 25.74 4.05
C PHE A 134 -26.49 25.07 3.47
N ARG A 135 -26.71 24.05 2.65
CA ARG A 135 -25.65 23.45 1.83
C ARG A 135 -25.14 24.47 0.81
N PRO A 136 -23.87 24.39 0.36
CA PRO A 136 -23.34 25.29 -0.65
C PRO A 136 -24.15 25.21 -1.95
N ALA A 137 -24.42 26.35 -2.58
CA ALA A 137 -25.04 26.40 -3.90
C ALA A 137 -24.13 25.77 -4.97
N ALA A 138 -22.82 25.85 -4.77
CA ALA A 138 -21.82 25.14 -5.54
C ALA A 138 -20.59 24.79 -4.69
N MET A 139 -20.07 23.58 -4.89
CA MET A 139 -18.82 23.10 -4.30
C MET A 139 -18.20 21.99 -5.14
N LEU A 140 -16.95 21.65 -4.86
CA LEU A 140 -16.27 20.50 -5.44
C LEU A 140 -15.39 19.81 -4.39
N VAL A 141 -15.16 18.53 -4.59
CA VAL A 141 -14.26 17.73 -3.77
C VAL A 141 -13.08 17.31 -4.62
N GLU A 142 -11.88 17.57 -4.12
CA GLU A 142 -10.61 17.16 -4.71
C GLU A 142 -9.89 16.19 -3.78
N ARG A 143 -9.03 15.38 -4.37
CA ARG A 143 -8.14 14.51 -3.64
C ARG A 143 -6.74 14.51 -4.24
N SER A 144 -5.80 14.13 -3.40
CA SER A 144 -4.43 13.83 -3.76
C SER A 144 -4.09 12.41 -3.32
N LYS A 145 -3.17 11.77 -4.04
CA LYS A 145 -2.59 10.46 -3.68
C LYS A 145 -1.07 10.52 -3.49
N ASP A 146 -0.50 11.71 -3.59
CA ASP A 146 0.94 11.98 -3.63
C ASP A 146 1.33 13.14 -2.68
N PHE A 147 0.64 13.20 -1.53
CA PHE A 147 0.90 14.15 -0.45
C PHE A 147 0.75 15.62 -0.84
N GLY A 148 -0.18 15.90 -1.74
CA GLY A 148 -0.63 17.24 -2.11
C GLY A 148 0.10 17.81 -3.32
N GLN A 149 0.93 17.01 -3.99
CA GLN A 149 1.66 17.41 -5.19
C GLN A 149 0.73 17.54 -6.40
N THR A 150 -0.18 16.58 -6.59
CA THR A 150 -1.18 16.63 -7.65
C THR A 150 -2.59 16.46 -7.09
N TRP A 151 -3.53 17.19 -7.67
CA TRP A 151 -4.93 17.18 -7.27
C TRP A 151 -5.81 16.70 -8.41
N LYS A 152 -6.69 15.75 -8.11
CA LYS A 152 -7.74 15.29 -9.01
C LYS A 152 -9.10 15.60 -8.40
N ILE A 153 -10.02 16.02 -9.24
CA ILE A 153 -11.40 16.27 -8.83
C ILE A 153 -12.11 14.93 -8.68
N PHE A 154 -12.75 14.72 -7.53
CA PHE A 154 -13.64 13.59 -7.29
C PHE A 154 -15.01 13.82 -7.91
N ARG A 155 -15.63 14.97 -7.58
CA ARG A 155 -17.00 15.29 -7.98
C ARG A 155 -17.28 16.78 -7.79
N PHE A 156 -18.14 17.31 -8.63
CA PHE A 156 -18.74 18.63 -8.47
C PHE A 156 -20.15 18.49 -7.90
N PHE A 157 -20.57 19.45 -7.08
CA PHE A 157 -21.94 19.55 -6.56
C PHE A 157 -22.44 20.96 -6.78
N ALA A 158 -23.57 21.12 -7.46
CA ALA A 158 -24.19 22.44 -7.63
C ALA A 158 -25.71 22.32 -7.75
N GLU A 159 -26.44 23.35 -7.31
CA GLU A 159 -27.89 23.45 -7.53
C GLU A 159 -28.20 23.50 -9.03
N ASP A 160 -27.48 24.36 -9.75
CA ASP A 160 -27.45 24.42 -11.20
C ASP A 160 -26.02 24.17 -11.71
N CYS A 161 -25.78 22.94 -12.17
CA CYS A 161 -24.50 22.52 -12.74
C CYS A 161 -24.14 23.28 -14.02
N ALA A 162 -25.11 23.63 -14.86
CA ALA A 162 -24.84 24.34 -16.11
C ALA A 162 -24.42 25.78 -15.85
N LEU A 163 -24.98 26.40 -14.80
CA LEU A 163 -24.61 27.75 -14.37
C LEU A 163 -23.22 27.78 -13.72
N HIS A 164 -22.95 26.89 -12.75
CA HIS A 164 -21.74 26.95 -11.94
C HIS A 164 -20.55 26.20 -12.52
N PHE A 165 -20.80 25.12 -13.26
CA PHE A 165 -19.78 24.24 -13.85
C PHE A 165 -20.12 23.90 -15.31
N PRO A 166 -20.21 24.90 -16.22
CA PRO A 166 -20.71 24.73 -17.59
C PRO A 166 -19.89 23.73 -18.43
N SER A 167 -18.61 23.53 -18.10
CA SER A 167 -17.72 22.61 -18.79
C SER A 167 -17.81 21.16 -18.29
N VAL A 168 -18.62 20.90 -17.26
CA VAL A 168 -18.72 19.58 -16.61
C VAL A 168 -20.01 18.90 -17.05
N LEU A 169 -19.92 17.59 -17.26
CA LEU A 169 -21.06 16.76 -17.61
C LEU A 169 -22.06 16.71 -16.45
N SER A 170 -23.31 17.12 -16.71
CA SER A 170 -24.46 16.98 -15.80
C SER A 170 -25.28 15.70 -16.04
N ARG A 171 -24.81 14.83 -16.95
CA ARG A 171 -25.44 13.53 -17.26
C ARG A 171 -24.97 12.44 -16.31
N PRO A 172 -25.70 11.31 -16.18
CA PRO A 172 -25.23 10.15 -15.43
C PRO A 172 -23.85 9.71 -15.92
N ALA A 173 -23.00 9.28 -14.97
CA ALA A 173 -21.70 8.74 -15.29
C ALA A 173 -21.84 7.52 -16.21
N ALA A 174 -21.05 7.46 -17.28
CA ALA A 174 -20.95 6.31 -18.16
C ALA A 174 -19.83 5.35 -17.71
N SER A 175 -18.84 5.85 -16.97
CA SER A 175 -17.80 5.07 -16.33
C SER A 175 -17.53 5.53 -14.90
N ILE A 176 -16.90 4.67 -14.10
CA ILE A 176 -16.62 4.89 -12.67
C ILE A 176 -15.61 6.03 -12.40
N ASP A 177 -14.86 6.45 -13.42
CA ASP A 177 -13.90 7.56 -13.39
C ASP A 177 -14.42 8.85 -14.02
N ASP A 178 -15.67 8.86 -14.50
CA ASP A 178 -16.26 10.07 -15.08
C ASP A 178 -16.41 11.15 -14.02
N ILE A 179 -15.88 12.34 -14.33
CA ILE A 179 -16.05 13.52 -13.49
C ILE A 179 -17.37 14.18 -13.87
N ILE A 180 -18.33 14.10 -12.96
CA ILE A 180 -19.69 14.64 -13.13
C ILE A 180 -20.00 15.74 -12.12
N CYS A 181 -21.05 16.50 -12.42
CA CYS A 181 -21.69 17.41 -11.48
C CYS A 181 -23.02 16.82 -10.99
N ASP A 182 -23.16 16.68 -9.67
CA ASP A 182 -24.31 16.08 -8.99
C ASP A 182 -25.15 17.17 -8.30
N SER A 183 -26.40 17.32 -8.71
CA SER A 183 -27.32 18.32 -8.15
C SER A 183 -28.20 17.79 -7.03
N ARG A 184 -28.21 16.47 -6.77
CA ARG A 184 -29.13 15.83 -5.81
C ARG A 184 -28.95 16.32 -4.37
N PHE A 185 -27.74 16.75 -4.03
CA PHE A 185 -27.38 17.18 -2.67
C PHE A 185 -27.27 18.70 -2.52
N SER A 186 -27.59 19.48 -3.55
CA SER A 186 -27.27 20.91 -3.57
C SER A 186 -28.49 21.82 -3.40
N GLY A 187 -29.70 21.24 -3.27
CA GLY A 187 -30.92 22.02 -3.04
C GLY A 187 -30.90 22.76 -1.69
N PRO A 188 -31.65 23.87 -1.55
CA PRO A 188 -31.67 24.69 -0.34
C PRO A 188 -32.42 24.03 0.84
N GLU A 189 -33.25 23.02 0.62
CA GLU A 189 -33.93 22.31 1.71
C GLU A 189 -33.22 21.01 2.12
N PRO A 190 -33.03 20.73 3.42
CA PRO A 190 -33.45 21.52 4.57
C PRO A 190 -32.45 22.65 4.89
N SER A 191 -32.92 23.69 5.60
CA SER A 191 -32.10 24.81 6.08
C SER A 191 -31.03 24.45 7.11
N THR A 192 -31.19 23.30 7.77
CA THR A 192 -30.24 22.74 8.73
C THR A 192 -30.32 21.22 8.64
N GLY A 193 -29.19 20.54 8.88
CA GLY A 193 -29.09 19.09 8.78
C GLY A 193 -29.06 18.57 7.33
N GLY A 194 -28.85 19.45 6.35
CA GLY A 194 -28.69 19.03 4.96
C GLY A 194 -27.40 18.25 4.77
N GLU A 195 -27.48 17.10 4.10
CA GLU A 195 -26.32 16.23 3.87
C GLU A 195 -25.81 16.33 2.42
N VAL A 196 -24.50 16.19 2.27
CA VAL A 196 -23.82 15.93 0.99
C VAL A 196 -23.04 14.63 1.14
N VAL A 197 -23.29 13.67 0.25
CA VAL A 197 -22.66 12.35 0.28
C VAL A 197 -21.88 12.13 -1.01
N LEU A 198 -20.62 11.73 -0.85
CA LEU A 198 -19.74 11.33 -1.94
C LEU A 198 -19.25 9.91 -1.70
N GLN A 199 -19.52 9.00 -2.61
CA GLN A 199 -18.97 7.64 -2.60
C GLN A 199 -17.78 7.56 -3.55
N ALA A 200 -16.70 6.90 -3.14
CA ALA A 200 -15.49 6.73 -3.96
C ALA A 200 -15.76 5.93 -5.23
N LEU A 201 -16.62 4.92 -5.12
CA LEU A 201 -17.03 4.02 -6.17
C LEU A 201 -18.56 4.04 -6.23
N ASP A 202 -19.11 4.39 -7.38
CA ASP A 202 -20.56 4.44 -7.55
C ASP A 202 -21.13 3.00 -7.58
N PRO A 203 -22.09 2.66 -6.70
CA PRO A 203 -22.60 1.31 -6.55
C PRO A 203 -23.34 0.80 -7.79
N MET A 204 -23.64 1.66 -8.76
CA MET A 204 -24.22 1.26 -10.04
C MET A 204 -23.26 0.49 -10.95
N PHE A 205 -21.95 0.58 -10.73
CA PHE A 205 -20.95 -0.13 -11.54
C PHE A 205 -20.47 -1.41 -10.86
N GLU A 206 -20.48 -2.52 -11.59
CA GLU A 206 -19.86 -3.77 -11.13
C GLU A 206 -18.34 -3.68 -11.21
N ILE A 207 -17.66 -4.10 -10.14
CA ILE A 207 -16.19 -4.09 -10.04
C ILE A 207 -15.70 -5.52 -10.12
N GLU A 208 -15.14 -5.88 -11.28
CA GLU A 208 -14.57 -7.22 -11.51
C GLU A 208 -13.29 -7.46 -10.69
N ASP A 209 -12.38 -6.47 -10.66
CA ASP A 209 -11.12 -6.54 -9.93
C ASP A 209 -10.92 -5.31 -9.03
N PRO A 210 -11.10 -5.43 -7.70
CA PRO A 210 -10.92 -4.32 -6.76
C PRO A 210 -9.46 -3.85 -6.65
N TYR A 211 -8.52 -4.62 -7.20
CA TYR A 211 -7.09 -4.30 -7.21
C TYR A 211 -6.59 -3.81 -8.57
N ALA A 212 -7.47 -3.64 -9.55
CA ALA A 212 -7.13 -3.02 -10.82
C ALA A 212 -6.56 -1.61 -10.58
N ALA A 213 -5.56 -1.22 -11.37
CA ALA A 213 -4.87 0.05 -11.20
C ALA A 213 -5.83 1.25 -11.22
N LYS A 214 -6.88 1.20 -12.05
CA LYS A 214 -7.94 2.21 -12.13
C LYS A 214 -8.71 2.35 -10.81
N ILE A 215 -9.14 1.23 -10.21
CA ILE A 215 -9.89 1.23 -8.95
C ILE A 215 -9.00 1.69 -7.79
N LYS A 216 -7.77 1.18 -7.73
CA LYS A 216 -6.77 1.65 -6.76
C LYS A 216 -6.54 3.15 -6.88
N ASP A 217 -6.44 3.69 -8.10
CA ASP A 217 -6.30 5.13 -8.30
C ASP A 217 -7.47 5.91 -7.72
N LEU A 218 -8.71 5.43 -7.84
CA LEU A 218 -9.91 6.13 -7.36
C LEU A 218 -10.05 6.13 -5.83
N ILE A 219 -9.68 5.03 -5.18
CA ILE A 219 -9.85 4.87 -3.72
C ILE A 219 -8.63 5.26 -2.91
N SER A 220 -7.45 5.39 -3.52
CA SER A 220 -6.24 5.79 -2.78
C SER A 220 -6.24 7.28 -2.49
N VAL A 221 -6.03 7.64 -1.22
CA VAL A 221 -6.02 9.03 -0.78
C VAL A 221 -4.93 9.32 0.25
N THR A 222 -4.26 10.45 0.09
CA THR A 222 -3.37 11.06 1.10
C THR A 222 -3.91 12.42 1.54
N ASN A 223 -4.68 13.12 0.70
CA ASN A 223 -5.29 14.39 1.07
C ASN A 223 -6.69 14.49 0.47
N ILE A 224 -7.62 15.09 1.21
CA ILE A 224 -8.96 15.45 0.73
C ILE A 224 -9.13 16.95 0.92
N ARG A 225 -9.62 17.63 -0.12
CA ARG A 225 -9.94 19.05 -0.07
C ARG A 225 -11.37 19.28 -0.54
N LEU A 226 -12.17 19.91 0.31
CA LEU A 226 -13.47 20.45 -0.05
C LEU A 226 -13.27 21.90 -0.43
N ASN A 227 -13.77 22.31 -1.60
CA ASN A 227 -13.80 23.70 -2.01
C ASN A 227 -15.26 24.13 -2.17
N PHE A 228 -15.74 24.95 -1.24
CA PHE A 228 -17.01 25.66 -1.37
C PHE A 228 -16.76 26.89 -2.24
N THR A 229 -17.53 27.04 -3.31
CA THR A 229 -17.32 28.10 -4.31
C THR A 229 -18.45 29.13 -4.34
N ARG A 230 -19.65 28.75 -3.90
CA ARG A 230 -20.81 29.65 -3.87
C ARG A 230 -21.69 29.43 -2.64
N LEU A 231 -22.09 30.53 -2.01
CA LEU A 231 -23.03 30.53 -0.88
C LEU A 231 -24.45 30.50 -1.45
N THR A 232 -25.36 29.86 -0.75
CA THR A 232 -26.78 29.87 -1.09
C THR A 232 -27.40 31.19 -0.67
N SER A 233 -27.96 31.95 -1.63
CA SER A 233 -28.68 33.20 -1.38
C SER A 233 -30.17 32.93 -1.20
N LEU A 234 -30.75 33.36 -0.07
CA LEU A 234 -32.20 33.31 0.13
C LEU A 234 -32.98 34.31 -0.75
N GLU A 235 -32.30 35.24 -1.44
CA GLU A 235 -32.93 36.16 -2.40
C GLU A 235 -33.50 35.42 -3.63
N ASP A 236 -33.03 34.19 -3.92
CA ASP A 236 -33.47 33.41 -5.09
C ASP A 236 -34.77 32.62 -4.84
N THR A 237 -35.30 32.60 -3.61
CA THR A 237 -36.52 31.85 -3.24
C THR A 237 -37.73 32.73 -2.85
N LEU A 238 -37.53 34.02 -2.58
CA LEU A 238 -38.60 34.92 -2.17
C LEU A 238 -38.65 36.15 -3.07
N SER A 239 -39.66 36.19 -3.94
CA SER A 239 -40.07 37.42 -4.63
C SER A 239 -40.46 38.50 -3.61
N ALA A 240 -39.56 39.38 -3.16
CA ALA A 240 -39.99 40.68 -2.63
C ALA A 240 -38.88 41.71 -2.42
N ARG A 241 -39.12 42.91 -2.99
CA ARG A 241 -39.16 44.19 -2.28
C ARG A 241 -38.40 44.30 -0.94
N SER A 242 -37.53 45.32 -0.95
CA SER A 242 -37.28 46.29 0.12
C SER A 242 -35.93 46.19 0.84
N GLN A 243 -35.13 47.22 0.56
CA GLN A 243 -34.19 47.91 1.46
C GLN A 243 -32.99 47.13 2.01
N ARG A 244 -31.86 47.33 1.31
CA ARG A 244 -30.49 47.52 1.84
C ARG A 244 -30.23 47.00 3.27
N SER A 245 -29.62 45.82 3.35
CA SER A 245 -28.58 45.54 4.34
C SER A 245 -27.40 44.88 3.61
N PRO A 246 -26.32 45.63 3.27
CA PRO A 246 -25.25 45.16 2.40
C PRO A 246 -24.15 44.43 3.19
N VAL A 247 -24.53 43.46 4.02
CA VAL A 247 -23.58 42.52 4.63
C VAL A 247 -24.13 41.14 4.33
N ASP A 248 -23.44 40.37 3.50
CA ASP A 248 -23.78 38.98 3.21
C ASP A 248 -23.78 38.19 4.53
N LYS A 249 -24.95 38.04 5.15
CA LYS A 249 -25.13 37.34 6.43
C LYS A 249 -25.01 35.82 6.30
N ASN A 250 -24.78 35.32 5.09
CA ASN A 250 -24.66 33.90 4.80
C ASN A 250 -23.25 33.42 5.10
N TYR A 251 -23.13 32.19 5.57
CA TYR A 251 -21.87 31.55 5.93
C TYR A 251 -22.02 30.03 5.74
N TYR A 252 -20.90 29.33 5.66
CA TYR A 252 -20.89 27.87 5.72
C TYR A 252 -20.77 27.43 7.17
N ALA A 253 -21.58 26.47 7.59
CA ALA A 253 -21.44 25.82 8.88
C ALA A 253 -21.67 24.31 8.77
N LEU A 254 -20.80 23.51 9.39
CA LEU A 254 -20.84 22.05 9.40
C LEU A 254 -20.97 21.53 10.83
N PHE A 255 -22.01 20.74 11.08
CA PHE A 255 -22.12 19.98 12.33
C PHE A 255 -21.02 18.94 12.41
N ASN A 256 -20.88 18.16 11.34
CA ASN A 256 -19.82 17.17 11.24
C ASN A 256 -19.41 16.94 9.79
N MET A 257 -18.24 16.34 9.67
CA MET A 257 -17.71 15.75 8.46
C MET A 257 -17.34 14.32 8.85
N VAL A 258 -17.49 13.36 7.95
CA VAL A 258 -17.07 11.97 8.20
C VAL A 258 -16.38 11.47 6.94
N ILE A 259 -15.11 11.12 7.05
CA ILE A 259 -14.36 10.50 5.96
C ILE A 259 -14.20 9.03 6.31
N GLN A 260 -15.07 8.19 5.77
CA GLN A 260 -14.96 6.75 5.95
C GLN A 260 -13.89 6.17 5.03
N GLY A 261 -13.01 5.38 5.63
CA GLY A 261 -11.96 4.68 4.91
C GLY A 261 -11.34 3.59 5.76
N SER A 262 -10.33 2.93 5.20
CA SER A 262 -9.55 1.92 5.89
C SER A 262 -8.08 2.03 5.50
N CYS A 263 -7.25 1.38 6.30
CA CYS A 263 -5.85 1.15 5.99
C CYS A 263 -5.70 0.24 4.76
N PHE A 264 -4.72 0.49 3.90
CA PHE A 264 -4.63 -0.13 2.58
C PHE A 264 -3.64 -1.31 2.54
N CYS A 265 -4.08 -2.51 2.95
CA CYS A 265 -3.19 -3.69 3.08
C CYS A 265 -3.10 -4.62 1.87
N ASN A 266 -3.51 -4.18 0.68
CA ASN A 266 -3.52 -4.98 -0.56
C ASN A 266 -4.19 -6.38 -0.45
N GLY A 267 -5.04 -6.60 0.54
CA GLY A 267 -5.69 -7.91 0.76
C GLY A 267 -4.94 -8.87 1.68
N HIS A 268 -3.82 -8.45 2.29
CA HIS A 268 -2.96 -9.28 3.15
C HIS A 268 -2.94 -8.81 4.61
N GLY A 269 -3.88 -7.98 5.04
CA GLY A 269 -3.95 -7.50 6.42
C GLY A 269 -5.40 -7.30 6.86
N SER A 270 -5.77 -7.86 8.01
CA SER A 270 -7.10 -7.65 8.63
C SER A 270 -7.08 -6.53 9.67
N GLN A 271 -5.89 -6.08 10.08
CA GLN A 271 -5.72 -5.07 11.13
C GLN A 271 -4.57 -4.13 10.81
N CYS A 272 -4.65 -2.92 11.37
CA CYS A 272 -3.56 -1.95 11.33
C CYS A 272 -3.23 -1.43 12.73
N VAL A 273 -1.95 -1.17 12.94
CA VAL A 273 -1.37 -0.78 14.23
C VAL A 273 -0.75 0.61 14.16
N SER A 274 -0.76 1.31 15.30
CA SER A 274 -0.08 2.60 15.44
C SER A 274 1.38 2.38 15.83
N VAL A 275 2.28 3.20 15.27
CA VAL A 275 3.71 3.22 15.64
C VAL A 275 3.95 4.02 16.93
N ALA A 276 3.00 4.87 17.35
CA ALA A 276 3.21 5.86 18.42
C ALA A 276 2.06 5.96 19.44
N GLY A 277 1.38 4.85 19.76
CA GLY A 277 0.25 4.83 20.70
C GLY A 277 -1.01 5.47 20.10
N GLY A 278 -1.88 4.64 19.53
CA GLY A 278 -3.09 5.11 18.85
C GLY A 278 -4.16 5.64 19.81
N GLN A 279 -4.93 6.65 19.38
CA GLN A 279 -6.14 7.04 20.09
C GLN A 279 -7.26 6.02 19.85
N PRO A 280 -8.12 5.72 20.85
CA PRO A 280 -9.27 4.86 20.65
C PRO A 280 -10.16 5.34 19.49
N GLY A 281 -10.51 4.45 18.57
CA GLY A 281 -11.36 4.76 17.41
C GLY A 281 -10.62 5.35 16.20
N MET A 282 -9.32 5.65 16.30
CA MET A 282 -8.51 6.10 15.18
C MET A 282 -8.21 4.95 14.21
N VAL A 283 -8.36 5.21 12.90
CA VAL A 283 -7.89 4.28 11.86
C VAL A 283 -6.37 4.35 11.77
N ASN A 284 -5.69 3.27 12.12
CA ASN A 284 -4.24 3.16 12.08
C ASN A 284 -3.70 2.99 10.65
N ALA A 285 -2.47 3.43 10.42
CA ALA A 285 -1.84 3.52 9.11
C ALA A 285 -1.07 2.27 8.64
N ARG A 286 -0.50 1.49 9.56
CA ARG A 286 0.45 0.41 9.23
C ARG A 286 -0.20 -0.96 9.33
N CYS A 287 -0.15 -1.72 8.25
CA CYS A 287 -0.72 -3.06 8.20
C CYS A 287 0.03 -4.06 9.08
N VAL A 288 -0.73 -4.95 9.71
CA VAL A 288 -0.22 -6.24 10.20
C VAL A 288 -0.30 -7.22 9.04
N CYS A 289 0.83 -7.44 8.37
CA CYS A 289 0.86 -8.25 7.15
C CYS A 289 0.83 -9.75 7.43
N HIS A 290 0.06 -10.46 6.61
CA HIS A 290 -0.07 -11.91 6.51
C HIS A 290 0.43 -12.39 5.15
N HIS A 291 0.21 -13.67 4.81
CA HIS A 291 0.56 -14.23 3.50
C HIS A 291 2.05 -14.10 3.12
N ASN A 292 2.95 -14.06 4.12
CA ASN A 292 4.39 -13.79 3.98
C ASN A 292 4.69 -12.51 3.19
N THR A 293 3.83 -11.51 3.33
CA THR A 293 4.03 -10.17 2.78
C THR A 293 4.63 -9.24 3.83
N ALA A 294 5.24 -8.15 3.36
CA ALA A 294 5.88 -7.14 4.17
C ALA A 294 5.72 -5.77 3.49
N GLY A 295 6.13 -4.72 4.20
CA GLY A 295 5.87 -3.33 3.83
C GLY A 295 4.77 -2.71 4.69
N ASP A 296 4.55 -1.41 4.55
CA ASP A 296 3.53 -0.71 5.35
C ASP A 296 2.11 -1.05 4.88
N ASN A 297 1.98 -1.43 3.60
CA ASN A 297 0.74 -1.78 2.91
C ASN A 297 0.75 -3.23 2.42
N CYS A 298 1.68 -4.06 2.89
CA CYS A 298 1.86 -5.44 2.45
C CYS A 298 2.12 -5.59 0.94
N GLU A 299 2.84 -4.61 0.37
CA GLU A 299 3.08 -4.43 -1.06
C GLU A 299 4.27 -5.20 -1.63
N ARG A 300 4.97 -5.97 -0.79
CA ARG A 300 6.10 -6.81 -1.20
C ARG A 300 6.13 -8.12 -0.42
N CYS A 301 6.90 -9.09 -0.90
CA CYS A 301 7.16 -10.31 -0.14
C CYS A 301 8.15 -10.06 1.00
N GLN A 302 7.92 -10.73 2.13
CA GLN A 302 8.86 -10.81 3.25
C GLN A 302 10.19 -11.39 2.77
N GLU A 303 11.27 -11.03 3.44
CA GLU A 303 12.61 -11.59 3.17
C GLU A 303 12.55 -13.13 3.09
N PHE A 304 13.31 -13.67 2.14
CA PHE A 304 13.40 -15.09 1.83
C PHE A 304 12.11 -15.75 1.29
N HIS A 305 11.11 -14.95 0.88
CA HIS A 305 9.85 -15.40 0.27
C HIS A 305 9.65 -14.91 -1.18
N GLN A 306 10.74 -14.75 -1.91
CA GLN A 306 10.77 -14.25 -3.30
C GLN A 306 10.81 -15.39 -4.35
N ASP A 307 10.21 -16.56 -4.09
CA ASP A 307 10.17 -17.66 -5.08
C ASP A 307 9.10 -17.44 -6.16
N THR A 308 8.05 -16.68 -5.84
CA THR A 308 6.93 -16.32 -6.73
C THR A 308 6.78 -14.80 -6.80
N PRO A 309 6.19 -14.26 -7.88
CA PRO A 309 5.91 -12.84 -7.96
C PRO A 309 4.79 -12.47 -6.98
N TRP A 310 4.92 -11.31 -6.32
CA TRP A 310 3.88 -10.77 -5.44
C TRP A 310 2.57 -10.50 -6.20
N SER A 311 1.44 -10.74 -5.56
CA SER A 311 0.11 -10.42 -6.07
C SER A 311 -0.84 -10.00 -4.94
N PRO A 312 -1.87 -9.17 -5.20
CA PRO A 312 -2.87 -8.83 -4.19
C PRO A 312 -3.70 -10.03 -3.73
N GLY A 313 -4.21 -9.97 -2.49
CA GLY A 313 -5.08 -11.01 -1.94
C GLY A 313 -6.37 -11.22 -2.76
N GLY A 314 -6.88 -12.45 -2.77
CA GLY A 314 -8.13 -12.84 -3.44
C GLY A 314 -7.97 -13.25 -4.91
N LYS A 315 -6.78 -13.07 -5.49
CA LYS A 315 -6.43 -13.71 -6.77
C LYS A 315 -5.69 -15.01 -6.45
N THR A 316 -6.24 -16.12 -6.93
CA THR A 316 -5.71 -17.50 -6.85
C THR A 316 -4.24 -17.59 -6.45
N SER A 317 -3.98 -17.98 -5.20
CA SER A 317 -3.04 -19.05 -4.83
C SER A 317 -2.71 -18.94 -3.33
N VAL A 318 -3.00 -20.03 -2.62
CA VAL A 318 -2.32 -20.38 -1.39
C VAL A 318 -0.81 -20.21 -1.64
N ASN A 319 -0.17 -19.28 -0.94
CA ASN A 319 1.26 -18.90 -1.05
C ASN A 319 1.64 -17.86 -2.13
N VAL A 320 0.99 -16.68 -2.13
CA VAL A 320 1.41 -15.48 -2.91
C VAL A 320 2.93 -15.25 -2.83
N CYS A 321 3.47 -15.20 -1.61
CA CYS A 321 4.89 -15.07 -1.36
C CYS A 321 5.43 -16.41 -0.85
N ARG A 322 5.97 -17.21 -1.78
CA ARG A 322 6.50 -18.52 -1.45
C ARG A 322 7.96 -18.42 -1.01
N LYS A 323 8.28 -19.14 0.07
CA LYS A 323 9.63 -19.27 0.61
C LYS A 323 10.60 -19.82 -0.44
N CYS A 324 11.76 -19.19 -0.57
CA CYS A 324 12.84 -19.71 -1.39
C CYS A 324 13.43 -21.00 -0.82
N ASN A 325 13.91 -21.86 -1.71
CA ASN A 325 14.63 -23.07 -1.33
C ASN A 325 16.09 -22.94 -1.72
N CYS A 326 16.95 -22.65 -0.74
CA CYS A 326 18.40 -22.57 -0.90
C CYS A 326 19.14 -23.74 -0.25
N HIS A 327 18.41 -24.82 0.08
CA HIS A 327 18.95 -26.02 0.73
C HIS A 327 19.77 -25.76 2.01
N GLY A 328 19.46 -24.69 2.75
CA GLY A 328 20.20 -24.31 3.97
C GLY A 328 21.58 -23.70 3.71
N HIS A 329 21.82 -23.21 2.50
CA HIS A 329 23.09 -22.63 2.08
C HIS A 329 23.00 -21.13 1.78
N SER A 330 21.82 -20.55 1.94
CA SER A 330 21.59 -19.11 1.97
C SER A 330 20.29 -18.82 2.72
N ASP A 331 20.23 -17.66 3.34
CA ASP A 331 19.07 -17.05 3.98
C ASP A 331 18.52 -15.85 3.19
N ALA A 332 19.09 -15.57 2.02
CA ALA A 332 18.69 -14.49 1.13
C ALA A 332 18.39 -15.00 -0.28
N CYS A 333 17.36 -14.45 -0.90
CA CYS A 333 17.04 -14.73 -2.29
C CYS A 333 16.33 -13.55 -2.94
N ARG A 334 16.36 -13.55 -4.27
CA ARG A 334 15.62 -12.63 -5.13
C ARG A 334 14.75 -13.39 -6.12
N PHE A 335 13.71 -12.72 -6.59
CA PHE A 335 12.88 -13.25 -7.68
C PHE A 335 13.54 -12.98 -9.04
N ASP A 336 13.46 -13.95 -9.92
CA ASP A 336 13.92 -13.88 -11.30
C ASP A 336 12.80 -14.32 -12.26
N ALA A 337 12.29 -13.37 -13.04
CA ALA A 337 11.15 -13.59 -13.93
C ALA A 337 11.48 -14.56 -15.08
N ALA A 338 12.72 -14.54 -15.59
CA ALA A 338 13.14 -15.43 -16.67
C ALA A 338 13.19 -16.88 -16.17
N ARG A 339 13.73 -17.11 -14.97
CA ARG A 339 13.71 -18.43 -14.31
C ARG A 339 12.27 -18.90 -14.07
N TYR A 340 11.40 -18.03 -13.57
CA TYR A 340 9.99 -18.38 -13.34
C TYR A 340 9.30 -18.85 -14.63
N GLN A 341 9.57 -18.17 -15.76
CA GLN A 341 9.06 -18.57 -17.06
C GLN A 341 9.66 -19.89 -17.55
N LEU A 342 10.98 -20.08 -17.41
CA LEU A 342 11.68 -21.31 -17.80
C LEU A 342 11.21 -22.54 -17.01
N THR A 343 10.79 -22.36 -15.76
CA THR A 343 10.24 -23.44 -14.93
C THR A 343 8.74 -23.63 -15.13
N GLY A 344 8.09 -22.92 -16.07
CA GLY A 344 6.66 -23.05 -16.33
C GLY A 344 5.78 -22.49 -15.20
N GLY A 345 6.25 -21.45 -14.50
CA GLY A 345 5.53 -20.83 -13.38
C GLY A 345 5.73 -21.56 -12.05
N VAL A 346 6.71 -22.44 -11.95
CA VAL A 346 6.98 -23.22 -10.74
C VAL A 346 7.84 -22.44 -9.75
N SER A 347 9.01 -21.94 -10.13
CA SER A 347 9.95 -21.27 -9.22
C SER A 347 10.76 -20.20 -9.94
N GLY A 348 10.77 -18.99 -9.38
CA GLY A 348 11.57 -17.86 -9.82
C GLY A 348 12.66 -17.48 -8.82
N GLY A 349 12.70 -18.12 -7.64
CA GLY A 349 13.68 -17.80 -6.61
C GLY A 349 15.10 -18.12 -7.04
N VAL A 350 16.00 -17.17 -6.80
CA VAL A 350 17.45 -17.28 -6.98
C VAL A 350 18.12 -16.89 -5.67
N CYS A 351 18.86 -17.81 -5.08
CA CYS A 351 19.57 -17.61 -3.83
C CYS A 351 20.78 -16.69 -4.01
N ASP A 352 20.99 -15.80 -3.06
CA ASP A 352 22.12 -14.89 -3.03
C ASP A 352 23.21 -15.45 -2.10
N ASN A 353 24.48 -15.23 -2.44
CA ASN A 353 25.63 -15.58 -1.58
C ASN A 353 25.62 -17.02 -1.05
N CYS A 354 25.50 -18.00 -1.94
CA CYS A 354 25.57 -19.42 -1.59
C CYS A 354 26.83 -19.75 -0.78
N GLN A 355 26.63 -20.20 0.45
CA GLN A 355 27.67 -20.65 1.37
C GLN A 355 28.11 -22.08 1.05
N HIS A 356 29.07 -22.61 1.81
CA HIS A 356 29.49 -24.02 1.75
C HIS A 356 30.00 -24.46 0.36
N TYR A 357 30.67 -23.56 -0.36
CA TYR A 357 31.19 -23.79 -1.72
C TYR A 357 30.11 -24.22 -2.71
N ARG A 358 28.86 -23.82 -2.47
CA ARG A 358 27.73 -24.07 -3.36
C ARG A 358 27.59 -22.99 -4.42
N THR A 359 26.89 -23.33 -5.50
CA THR A 359 26.54 -22.45 -6.61
C THR A 359 25.24 -22.92 -7.26
N GLY A 360 24.71 -22.11 -8.17
CA GLY A 360 23.44 -22.32 -8.84
C GLY A 360 22.27 -21.57 -8.17
N PRO A 361 21.11 -21.50 -8.84
CA PRO A 361 19.98 -20.70 -8.38
C PRO A 361 19.40 -21.10 -7.02
N GLN A 362 19.60 -22.35 -6.58
CA GLN A 362 19.13 -22.88 -5.31
C GLN A 362 20.29 -23.33 -4.42
N CYS A 363 21.53 -22.94 -4.76
CA CYS A 363 22.74 -23.46 -4.13
C CYS A 363 22.84 -25.00 -4.23
N GLU A 364 22.36 -25.56 -5.34
CA GLU A 364 22.18 -27.00 -5.54
C GLU A 364 23.39 -27.71 -6.15
N ARG A 365 24.43 -26.96 -6.53
CA ARG A 365 25.64 -27.49 -7.17
C ARG A 365 26.88 -27.07 -6.38
N CYS A 366 27.97 -27.80 -6.52
CA CYS A 366 29.27 -27.37 -6.02
C CYS A 366 29.92 -26.38 -7.00
N GLN A 367 30.70 -25.44 -6.47
CA GLN A 367 31.54 -24.55 -7.26
C GLN A 367 32.57 -25.34 -8.08
N ASN A 368 33.16 -24.69 -9.09
CA ASN A 368 34.26 -25.29 -9.84
C ASN A 368 35.38 -25.75 -8.90
N PHE A 369 36.08 -26.83 -9.26
CA PHE A 369 37.11 -27.49 -8.45
C PHE A 369 36.58 -28.20 -7.18
N MET A 370 35.27 -28.40 -7.08
CA MET A 370 34.62 -29.17 -6.02
C MET A 370 33.63 -30.16 -6.64
N TYR A 371 33.37 -31.27 -5.96
CA TYR A 371 32.34 -32.24 -6.33
C TYR A 371 31.46 -32.61 -5.14
N GLN A 372 30.24 -33.06 -5.41
CA GLN A 372 29.31 -33.51 -4.38
C GLN A 372 29.76 -34.86 -3.80
N ASP A 373 29.92 -34.93 -2.48
CA ASP A 373 30.13 -36.18 -1.75
C ASP A 373 28.91 -37.09 -1.92
N PRO A 374 29.06 -38.30 -2.49
CA PRO A 374 27.96 -39.25 -2.68
C PRO A 374 27.30 -39.73 -1.37
N GLU A 375 28.01 -39.65 -0.24
CA GLU A 375 27.50 -40.06 1.07
C GLU A 375 26.72 -38.95 1.78
N LYS A 376 26.75 -37.72 1.24
CA LYS A 376 26.17 -36.52 1.87
C LYS A 376 24.94 -36.04 1.13
N THR A 377 24.00 -35.49 1.89
CA THR A 377 22.79 -34.87 1.33
C THR A 377 23.09 -33.46 0.82
N LEU A 378 22.17 -32.93 0.01
CA LEU A 378 22.28 -31.58 -0.54
C LEU A 378 22.28 -30.48 0.53
N VAL A 379 21.75 -30.74 1.73
CA VAL A 379 21.67 -29.77 2.83
C VAL A 379 22.94 -29.78 3.71
N ASP A 380 23.80 -30.79 3.56
CA ASP A 380 25.00 -30.91 4.40
C ASP A 380 26.01 -29.77 4.08
N PRO A 381 26.45 -28.99 5.09
CA PRO A 381 27.45 -27.93 4.93
C PRO A 381 28.80 -28.39 4.37
N HIS A 382 29.11 -29.68 4.47
CA HIS A 382 30.36 -30.28 4.02
C HIS A 382 30.16 -31.19 2.81
N GLY A 383 29.02 -31.05 2.11
CA GLY A 383 28.69 -31.88 0.95
C GLY A 383 29.55 -31.62 -0.29
N CYS A 384 30.27 -30.50 -0.37
CA CYS A 384 31.19 -30.21 -1.46
C CYS A 384 32.65 -30.47 -1.03
N ILE A 385 33.31 -31.39 -1.73
CA ILE A 385 34.69 -31.82 -1.47
C ILE A 385 35.59 -31.29 -2.59
N PRO A 386 36.81 -30.80 -2.29
CA PRO A 386 37.77 -30.39 -3.31
C PRO A 386 38.15 -31.52 -4.26
N CYS A 387 38.31 -31.21 -5.55
CA CYS A 387 38.88 -32.14 -6.51
C CYS A 387 40.35 -32.46 -6.17
N ASP A 388 40.74 -33.73 -6.27
CA ASP A 388 42.13 -34.17 -6.07
C ASP A 388 42.84 -34.43 -7.42
N CYS A 389 42.80 -33.43 -8.31
CA CYS A 389 43.35 -33.54 -9.66
C CYS A 389 44.80 -33.08 -9.75
N ASP A 390 45.60 -33.80 -10.56
CA ASP A 390 46.92 -33.36 -10.95
C ASP A 390 46.79 -32.13 -11.89
N PRO A 391 47.33 -30.96 -11.49
CA PRO A 391 47.19 -29.73 -12.26
C PRO A 391 47.96 -29.73 -13.58
N ASP A 392 48.94 -30.62 -13.75
CA ASP A 392 49.74 -30.71 -14.97
C ASP A 392 49.04 -31.52 -16.05
N GLY A 393 48.27 -32.53 -15.63
CA GLY A 393 47.55 -33.44 -16.51
C GLY A 393 46.06 -33.17 -16.69
N SER A 394 45.47 -32.30 -15.88
CA SER A 394 44.05 -31.95 -15.94
C SER A 394 43.79 -30.68 -16.75
N TYR A 395 42.61 -30.57 -17.37
CA TYR A 395 42.14 -29.32 -17.97
C TYR A 395 41.87 -28.24 -16.91
N ASP A 396 42.05 -26.97 -17.30
CA ASP A 396 41.89 -25.75 -16.49
C ASP A 396 42.54 -25.82 -15.10
N GLY A 397 43.63 -26.57 -14.99
CA GLY A 397 44.44 -26.67 -13.78
C GLY A 397 43.86 -27.55 -12.66
N GLY A 398 42.85 -28.40 -12.95
CA GLY A 398 42.35 -29.39 -11.99
C GLY A 398 40.83 -29.53 -11.89
N LEU A 399 40.08 -29.19 -12.94
CA LEU A 399 38.63 -29.42 -12.94
C LEU A 399 38.30 -30.92 -12.85
N CYS A 400 37.31 -31.26 -12.02
CA CYS A 400 36.72 -32.58 -11.96
C CYS A 400 35.22 -32.55 -12.26
N ASP A 401 34.68 -33.71 -12.61
CA ASP A 401 33.25 -33.93 -12.73
C ASP A 401 32.54 -33.69 -11.39
N ALA A 402 31.53 -32.82 -11.40
CA ALA A 402 30.89 -32.32 -10.18
C ALA A 402 30.09 -33.38 -9.39
N LEU A 403 29.83 -34.56 -9.96
CA LEU A 403 29.10 -35.65 -9.32
C LEU A 403 30.01 -36.79 -8.87
N THR A 404 31.04 -37.10 -9.66
CA THR A 404 31.90 -38.27 -9.43
C THR A 404 33.25 -37.91 -8.84
N GLY A 405 33.69 -36.64 -8.94
CA GLY A 405 35.03 -36.22 -8.54
C GLY A 405 36.14 -36.68 -9.49
N ARG A 406 35.80 -37.32 -10.62
CA ARG A 406 36.77 -37.78 -11.61
C ARG A 406 37.35 -36.60 -12.38
N CYS A 407 38.67 -36.52 -12.46
CA CYS A 407 39.37 -35.43 -13.13
C CYS A 407 39.20 -35.46 -14.65
N ILE A 408 39.14 -34.28 -15.26
CA ILE A 408 39.02 -34.13 -16.71
C ILE A 408 40.44 -34.06 -17.29
N CYS A 409 40.95 -35.19 -17.76
CA CYS A 409 42.34 -35.30 -18.23
C CYS A 409 42.55 -34.69 -19.61
N LYS A 410 43.72 -34.08 -19.81
CA LYS A 410 44.24 -33.67 -21.12
C LYS A 410 44.33 -34.87 -22.07
N GLU A 411 44.35 -34.57 -23.36
CA GLU A 411 44.21 -35.56 -24.44
C GLU A 411 45.06 -36.83 -24.27
N ASN A 412 46.35 -36.70 -23.91
CA ASN A 412 47.28 -37.83 -23.79
C ASN A 412 47.56 -38.27 -22.36
N VAL A 413 46.67 -37.91 -21.43
CA VAL A 413 46.77 -38.18 -19.99
C VAL A 413 45.60 -39.07 -19.56
N GLU A 414 45.82 -39.91 -18.57
CA GLU A 414 44.82 -40.80 -17.99
C GLU A 414 45.04 -40.96 -16.46
N GLY A 415 44.26 -41.83 -15.82
CA GLY A 415 44.20 -41.97 -14.37
C GLY A 415 43.01 -41.23 -13.77
N TRP A 416 42.65 -41.56 -12.53
CA TRP A 416 41.54 -40.89 -11.83
C TRP A 416 41.85 -39.42 -11.54
N ARG A 417 43.13 -39.14 -11.26
CA ARG A 417 43.68 -37.82 -10.94
C ARG A 417 44.35 -37.14 -12.13
N CYS A 418 44.41 -37.78 -13.31
CA CYS A 418 45.18 -37.31 -14.46
C CYS A 418 46.68 -37.16 -14.18
N ASP A 419 47.22 -38.07 -13.38
CA ASP A 419 48.59 -38.08 -12.86
C ASP A 419 49.54 -38.94 -13.72
N ARG A 420 49.07 -39.53 -14.83
CA ARG A 420 49.87 -40.40 -15.67
C ARG A 420 49.59 -40.23 -17.16
N CYS A 421 50.63 -40.40 -17.98
CA CYS A 421 50.49 -40.43 -19.43
C CYS A 421 49.79 -41.71 -19.90
N LYS A 422 49.01 -41.61 -20.98
CA LYS A 422 48.49 -42.77 -21.71
C LYS A 422 49.64 -43.62 -22.26
N GLU A 423 49.34 -44.89 -22.53
CA GLU A 423 50.32 -45.80 -23.13
C GLU A 423 50.91 -45.22 -24.44
N GLY A 424 52.25 -45.19 -24.54
CA GLY A 424 52.97 -44.62 -25.69
C GLY A 424 53.30 -43.12 -25.58
N PHE A 425 52.92 -42.45 -24.49
CA PHE A 425 53.20 -41.04 -24.22
C PHE A 425 54.04 -40.87 -22.94
N PHE A 426 54.80 -39.78 -22.84
CA PHE A 426 55.65 -39.49 -21.68
C PHE A 426 55.83 -37.99 -21.43
N GLY A 427 56.45 -37.66 -20.30
CA GLY A 427 56.80 -36.30 -19.90
C GLY A 427 55.59 -35.41 -19.66
N LEU A 428 54.78 -35.77 -18.66
CA LEU A 428 53.65 -34.96 -18.19
C LEU A 428 54.13 -33.57 -17.79
N ARG A 429 53.59 -32.52 -18.42
CA ARG A 429 53.92 -31.12 -18.13
C ARG A 429 52.70 -30.22 -18.27
N ARG A 430 52.61 -29.24 -17.38
CA ARG A 430 51.51 -28.27 -17.37
C ARG A 430 51.40 -27.46 -18.65
N GLU A 431 52.53 -27.06 -19.21
CA GLU A 431 52.61 -26.20 -20.39
C GLU A 431 52.24 -26.94 -21.67
N ASN A 432 52.21 -28.28 -21.65
CA ASN A 432 51.78 -29.08 -22.78
C ASN A 432 50.25 -29.14 -22.85
N PRO A 433 49.60 -28.65 -23.92
CA PRO A 433 48.14 -28.71 -24.07
C PRO A 433 47.58 -30.14 -24.05
N SER A 434 48.31 -31.10 -24.61
CA SER A 434 47.92 -32.53 -24.58
C SER A 434 48.45 -33.25 -23.33
N GLY A 435 49.15 -32.55 -22.44
CA GLY A 435 49.73 -33.05 -21.18
C GLY A 435 51.02 -33.84 -21.38
N CYS A 436 50.96 -34.90 -22.19
CA CYS A 436 52.12 -35.74 -22.54
C CYS A 436 52.43 -35.69 -24.04
N HIS A 437 53.68 -35.97 -24.41
CA HIS A 437 54.10 -36.04 -25.81
C HIS A 437 54.34 -37.50 -26.22
N GLY A 438 54.01 -37.82 -27.47
CA GLY A 438 54.14 -39.16 -28.01
C GLY A 438 55.56 -39.47 -28.43
N ASP A 439 55.94 -40.74 -28.38
CA ASP A 439 57.22 -41.18 -28.91
C ASP A 439 57.21 -41.18 -30.44
N VAL A 440 57.76 -40.13 -31.05
CA VAL A 440 57.87 -40.00 -32.52
C VAL A 440 58.68 -41.16 -33.12
N LYS A 441 59.49 -41.87 -32.32
CA LYS A 441 60.27 -43.04 -32.77
C LYS A 441 59.43 -44.29 -33.06
N LYS A 442 58.22 -44.42 -32.51
CA LYS A 442 57.30 -45.53 -32.88
C LYS A 442 56.44 -45.22 -34.11
N ALA A 443 56.15 -43.94 -34.38
CA ALA A 443 55.39 -43.54 -35.57
C ALA A 443 56.15 -43.82 -36.89
N TYR A 444 57.48 -43.67 -36.89
CA TYR A 444 58.32 -43.99 -38.06
C TYR A 444 58.54 -45.50 -38.29
N SER A 445 58.34 -46.36 -37.28
CA SER A 445 58.51 -47.81 -37.46
C SER A 445 57.34 -48.47 -38.20
N MET A 446 56.15 -47.84 -38.22
CA MET A 446 54.99 -48.33 -38.97
C MET A 446 54.89 -47.76 -40.39
N ALA A 447 55.54 -46.63 -40.66
CA ALA A 447 55.60 -46.02 -42.00
C ALA A 447 56.70 -46.63 -42.91
N CYS A 448 57.52 -47.54 -42.40
CA CYS A 448 58.52 -48.30 -43.18
C CYS A 448 58.10 -49.77 -43.43
N LEU A 449 56.85 -50.14 -43.12
CA LEU A 449 56.29 -51.49 -43.35
C LEU A 449 55.07 -51.49 -44.29
N LEU A 450 54.85 -50.40 -45.02
CA LEU A 450 54.04 -50.31 -46.24
C LEU A 450 54.96 -49.84 -47.37
#